data_AF-A0A932N807-F1
#
_entry.id   AF-A0A932N807-F1
#
_cell.length_a   1.000
_cell.length_b   1.000
_cell.length_c   1.000
_cell.angle_alpha   90.00
_cell.angle_beta   90.00
_cell.angle_gamma   90.00
#
_symmetry.space_group_name_H-M   'P 1'
#
loop_
_entity.id
_entity.type
_entity.pdbx_description
1 polymer ?
#
loop_
_entity_poly.entity_id
_entity_poly.type
_entity_poly.pdbx_seq_one_letter_code
_entity_poly.pdbx_strand_id
1 'polypeptide(L)'
;MENFVKKGSDMKTTKLESSIPGAIKIYAGIGAALSLFFAFAVYFNPAQVSDGAVLDNTSIKFAFYTAGASSLGLGVGLILAILSNRPKSMALMLITRVVVAIQDMLIAIVLATGTGRVAFQAVIVIFGIASIVKLFTIIRSAEKQAG
;
A
#
# COMPACT_ATOMS: atom_id res chain seq x y z
N MET A 1 -1.88 -44.72 43.93
CA MET A 1 -1.99 -44.71 42.45
C MET A 1 -3.36 -44.13 42.15
N GLU A 2 -3.51 -42.83 41.93
CA GLU A 2 -3.89 -42.31 40.60
C GLU A 2 -3.77 -40.77 40.53
N ASN A 3 -2.68 -40.21 41.06
CA ASN A 3 -2.32 -38.79 40.87
C ASN A 3 -1.73 -38.51 39.46
N PHE A 4 -2.22 -39.16 38.41
CA PHE A 4 -1.63 -39.12 37.07
C PHE A 4 -2.55 -38.67 35.93
N VAL A 5 -3.71 -38.08 36.23
CA VAL A 5 -4.59 -37.49 35.19
C VAL A 5 -4.46 -35.96 35.19
N LYS A 6 -3.22 -35.45 35.15
CA LYS A 6 -2.96 -34.01 35.18
C LYS A 6 -1.81 -33.61 34.25
N LYS A 7 -1.89 -33.94 32.96
CA LYS A 7 -1.09 -33.26 31.92
C LYS A 7 -1.45 -33.78 30.52
N GLY A 8 -2.12 -32.97 29.73
CA GLY A 8 -2.19 -33.19 28.29
C GLY A 8 -3.56 -32.91 27.72
N SER A 9 -3.87 -31.64 27.47
CA SER A 9 -4.85 -31.27 26.42
C SER A 9 -4.87 -29.77 26.11
N ASP A 10 -4.18 -28.90 26.86
CA ASP A 10 -4.10 -27.48 26.50
C ASP A 10 -2.81 -27.18 25.74
N MET A 11 -2.61 -27.86 24.61
CA MET A 11 -1.69 -27.36 23.59
C MET A 11 -2.37 -26.18 22.90
N LYS A 12 -2.38 -25.02 23.60
CA LYS A 12 -2.63 -23.72 22.98
C LYS A 12 -1.59 -23.56 21.88
N THR A 13 -1.96 -23.87 20.65
CA THR A 13 -1.31 -23.37 19.45
C THR A 13 -1.59 -21.87 19.35
N THR A 14 -1.08 -21.09 20.31
CA THR A 14 -0.99 -19.63 20.20
C THR A 14 0.14 -19.29 19.24
N LYS A 15 0.01 -19.71 17.97
CA LYS A 15 0.52 -18.90 16.89
C LYS A 15 -0.46 -17.76 16.77
N LEU A 16 -0.24 -16.70 17.55
CA LEU A 16 -0.76 -15.38 17.21
C LEU A 16 -0.07 -15.02 15.88
N GLU A 17 -0.60 -15.52 14.77
CA GLU A 17 -0.34 -14.89 13.48
C GLU A 17 -0.81 -13.45 13.66
N SER A 18 0.14 -12.55 13.80
CA SER A 18 -0.15 -11.15 14.03
C SER A 18 -0.82 -10.62 12.77
N SER A 19 -2.14 -10.52 12.80
CA SER A 19 -2.93 -10.05 11.67
C SER A 19 -2.65 -8.58 11.41
N ILE A 20 -2.85 -8.14 10.16
CA ILE A 20 -2.80 -6.71 9.82
C ILE A 20 -3.88 -5.97 10.62
N PRO A 21 -3.55 -4.85 11.31
CA PRO A 21 -4.53 -4.02 12.01
C PRO A 21 -5.62 -3.49 11.07
N GLY A 22 -6.87 -3.46 11.54
CA GLY A 22 -8.01 -3.00 10.74
C GLY A 22 -7.83 -1.62 10.12
N ALA A 23 -7.28 -0.66 10.86
CA ALA A 23 -6.99 0.68 10.35
C ALA A 23 -6.03 0.66 9.15
N ILE A 24 -5.02 -0.23 9.15
CA ILE A 24 -4.07 -0.38 8.04
C ILE A 24 -4.76 -1.04 6.84
N LYS A 25 -5.67 -2.00 7.06
CA LYS A 25 -6.47 -2.59 5.97
C LYS A 25 -7.37 -1.56 5.30
N ILE A 26 -8.00 -0.69 6.09
CA ILE A 26 -8.85 0.39 5.56
C ILE A 26 -8.00 1.37 4.74
N TYR A 27 -6.88 1.84 5.29
CA TYR A 27 -5.96 2.72 4.58
C TYR A 27 -5.45 2.10 3.27
N ALA A 28 -4.99 0.84 3.31
CA ALA A 28 -4.56 0.11 2.13
C ALA A 28 -5.70 -0.10 1.13
N GLY A 29 -6.93 -0.33 1.60
CA GLY A 29 -8.12 -0.49 0.77
C GLY A 29 -8.49 0.79 0.03
N ILE A 30 -8.48 1.93 0.73
CA ILE A 30 -8.65 3.26 0.10
C ILE A 30 -7.54 3.51 -0.92
N GLY A 31 -6.29 3.22 -0.56
CA GLY A 31 -5.14 3.34 -1.45
C GLY A 31 -5.28 2.48 -2.70
N ALA A 32 -5.78 1.26 -2.57
CA ALA A 32 -6.04 0.37 -3.70
C ALA A 32 -7.14 0.92 -4.60
N ALA A 33 -8.27 1.35 -4.04
CA ALA A 33 -9.37 1.93 -4.79
C ALA A 33 -8.94 3.17 -5.59
N LEU A 34 -8.18 4.08 -4.96
CA LEU A 34 -7.63 5.26 -5.63
C LEU A 34 -6.67 4.89 -6.77
N SER A 35 -5.82 3.89 -6.57
CA SER A 35 -4.85 3.46 -7.58
C SER A 35 -5.53 2.81 -8.79
N LEU A 36 -6.58 2.01 -8.56
CA LEU A 36 -7.40 1.44 -9.61
C LEU A 36 -8.21 2.51 -10.36
N PHE A 37 -8.80 3.46 -9.62
CA PHE A 37 -9.51 4.60 -10.21
C PHE A 37 -8.58 5.43 -11.09
N PHE A 38 -7.37 5.74 -10.62
CA PHE A 38 -6.40 6.50 -11.39
C PHE A 38 -5.94 5.73 -12.64
N ALA A 39 -5.68 4.42 -12.52
CA ALA A 39 -5.36 3.58 -13.66
C ALA A 39 -6.47 3.63 -14.71
N PHE A 40 -7.72 3.47 -14.28
CA PHE A 40 -8.89 3.58 -15.16
C PHE A 40 -8.97 4.96 -15.82
N ALA A 41 -8.84 6.03 -15.05
CA ALA A 41 -8.87 7.39 -15.57
C ALA A 41 -7.77 7.63 -16.61
N VAL A 42 -6.56 7.14 -16.39
CA VAL A 42 -5.45 7.28 -17.34
C VAL A 42 -5.67 6.50 -18.64
N TYR A 43 -6.21 5.28 -18.58
CA TYR A 43 -6.43 4.47 -19.78
C TYR A 43 -7.62 4.93 -20.62
N PHE A 44 -8.70 5.37 -19.96
CA PHE A 44 -9.97 5.65 -20.64
C PHE A 44 -10.25 7.15 -20.82
N ASN A 45 -9.70 8.01 -19.97
CA ASN A 45 -9.92 9.45 -20.03
C ASN A 45 -8.72 10.27 -19.50
N PRO A 46 -7.55 10.19 -20.17
CA PRO A 46 -6.33 10.82 -19.68
C PRO A 46 -6.41 12.35 -19.57
N ALA A 47 -7.32 12.99 -20.32
CA ALA A 47 -7.57 14.42 -20.24
C ALA A 47 -8.10 14.86 -18.86
N GLN A 48 -8.79 13.99 -18.12
CA GLN A 48 -9.25 14.28 -16.76
C GLN A 48 -8.15 14.17 -15.69
N VAL A 49 -7.03 13.52 -16.03
CA VAL A 49 -5.94 13.27 -15.09
C VAL A 49 -4.86 14.36 -15.18
N SER A 50 -4.80 15.05 -16.33
CA SER A 50 -3.89 16.17 -16.54
C SER A 50 -4.55 17.23 -17.40
N ASP A 51 -5.00 18.31 -16.75
CA ASP A 51 -5.50 19.49 -17.43
C ASP A 51 -4.45 20.00 -18.43
N GLY A 52 -4.85 20.14 -19.69
CA GLY A 52 -3.98 20.63 -20.77
C GLY A 52 -2.97 19.61 -21.33
N ALA A 53 -3.01 18.34 -20.94
CA ALA A 53 -2.16 17.33 -21.57
C ALA A 53 -2.65 17.02 -23.00
N VAL A 54 -1.97 17.61 -23.97
CA VAL A 54 -2.14 17.22 -25.39
C VAL A 54 -1.37 15.92 -25.60
N LEU A 55 -2.09 14.82 -25.81
CA LEU A 55 -1.53 13.52 -26.17
C LEU A 55 -1.21 13.48 -27.67
N ASP A 56 -0.38 14.42 -28.13
CA ASP A 56 -0.02 14.56 -29.54
C ASP A 56 1.13 13.62 -29.95
N ASN A 57 2.04 13.30 -29.04
CA ASN A 57 3.20 12.46 -29.30
C ASN A 57 3.10 11.09 -28.60
N THR A 58 3.53 10.04 -29.32
CA THR A 58 3.73 8.67 -28.83
C THR A 58 4.47 8.61 -27.48
N SER A 59 5.51 9.42 -27.27
CA SER A 59 6.27 9.44 -26.01
C SER A 59 5.42 9.88 -24.81
N ILE A 60 4.55 10.88 -25.00
CA ILE A 60 3.65 11.36 -23.94
C ILE A 60 2.59 10.28 -23.65
N LYS A 61 2.01 9.69 -24.70
CA LYS A 61 1.06 8.57 -24.55
C LYS A 61 1.67 7.39 -23.79
N PHE A 62 2.90 7.02 -24.13
CA PHE A 62 3.61 5.94 -23.46
C PHE A 62 3.87 6.23 -21.98
N ALA A 63 4.27 7.46 -21.65
CA ALA A 63 4.46 7.88 -20.26
C ALA A 63 3.15 7.80 -19.45
N PHE A 64 2.03 8.28 -20.02
CA PHE A 64 0.71 8.14 -19.39
C PHE A 64 0.33 6.69 -19.18
N TYR A 65 0.39 5.84 -20.21
CA TYR A 65 0.03 4.43 -20.06
C TYR A 65 0.92 3.69 -19.06
N THR A 66 2.20 4.05 -18.96
CA THR A 66 3.12 3.50 -17.95
C THR A 66 2.72 3.93 -16.53
N ALA A 67 2.30 5.17 -16.35
CA ALA A 67 1.76 5.65 -15.07
C ALA A 67 0.44 4.93 -14.70
N GLY A 68 -0.43 4.71 -15.69
CA GLY A 68 -1.64 3.91 -15.53
C GLY A 68 -1.35 2.46 -15.13
N ALA A 69 -0.42 1.80 -15.81
CA ALA A 69 0.02 0.43 -15.48
C ALA A 69 0.61 0.34 -14.08
N SER A 70 1.45 1.30 -13.70
CA SER A 70 2.06 1.37 -12.37
C SER A 70 0.99 1.50 -11.27
N SER A 71 -0.01 2.36 -11.51
CA SER A 71 -1.15 2.54 -10.59
C SER A 71 -2.01 1.29 -10.48
N LEU A 72 -2.25 0.60 -11.61
CA LEU A 72 -2.96 -0.68 -11.61
C LEU A 72 -2.20 -1.73 -10.79
N GLY A 73 -0.89 -1.87 -11.02
CA GLY A 73 -0.02 -2.78 -10.29
C GLY A 73 0.00 -2.51 -8.79
N LEU A 74 0.08 -1.23 -8.38
CA LEU A 74 -0.05 -0.82 -6.98
C LEU A 74 -1.41 -1.20 -6.39
N GLY A 75 -2.49 -0.95 -7.13
CA GLY A 75 -3.86 -1.26 -6.68
C GLY A 75 -4.06 -2.76 -6.45
N VAL A 76 -3.68 -3.58 -7.44
CA VAL A 76 -3.76 -5.05 -7.33
C VAL A 76 -2.83 -5.56 -6.23
N GLY A 77 -1.61 -5.05 -6.13
CA GLY A 77 -0.65 -5.44 -5.09
C GLY A 77 -1.16 -5.17 -3.67
N LEU A 78 -1.81 -4.03 -3.44
CA LEU A 78 -2.45 -3.70 -2.16
C LEU A 78 -3.60 -4.64 -1.84
N ILE A 79 -4.46 -4.97 -2.82
CA ILE A 79 -5.55 -5.94 -2.64
C ILE A 79 -4.98 -7.30 -2.24
N LEU A 80 -3.98 -7.81 -2.97
CA LEU A 80 -3.34 -9.09 -2.66
C LEU A 80 -2.69 -9.07 -1.28
N ALA A 81 -2.05 -7.97 -0.89
CA ALA A 81 -1.48 -7.81 0.45
C ALA A 81 -2.56 -7.86 1.54
N ILE A 82 -3.71 -7.20 1.35
CA ILE A 82 -4.87 -7.26 2.27
C ILE A 82 -5.39 -8.70 2.38
N LEU A 83 -5.62 -9.36 1.24
CA LEU A 83 -6.15 -10.73 1.17
C LEU A 83 -5.20 -11.75 1.81
N SER A 84 -3.89 -11.57 1.63
CA SER A 84 -2.88 -12.42 2.27
C SER A 84 -2.89 -12.32 3.80
N ASN A 85 -3.42 -11.22 4.34
CA ASN A 85 -3.44 -10.88 5.76
C ASN A 85 -2.08 -10.96 6.48
N ARG A 86 -0.97 -10.90 5.74
CA ARG A 86 0.39 -11.01 6.27
C ARG A 86 1.02 -9.62 6.47
N PRO A 87 1.48 -9.26 7.69
CA PRO A 87 2.12 -7.97 7.93
C PRO A 87 3.35 -7.69 7.06
N LYS A 88 4.17 -8.72 6.80
CA LYS A 88 5.39 -8.59 5.96
C LYS A 88 5.03 -8.18 4.52
N SER A 89 4.06 -8.85 3.92
CA SER A 89 3.57 -8.54 2.57
C SER A 89 2.94 -7.14 2.50
N MET A 90 2.15 -6.77 3.52
CA MET A 90 1.58 -5.42 3.61
C MET A 90 2.65 -4.33 3.77
N ALA A 91 3.65 -4.55 4.61
CA ALA A 91 4.72 -3.59 4.83
C ALA A 91 5.51 -3.35 3.54
N LEU A 92 5.86 -4.42 2.81
CA LEU A 92 6.53 -4.31 1.52
C LEU A 92 5.71 -3.48 0.52
N MET A 93 4.40 -3.78 0.42
CA MET A 93 3.53 -3.08 -0.51
C MET A 93 3.35 -1.60 -0.16
N LEU A 94 3.25 -1.27 1.14
CA LEU A 94 3.18 0.11 1.60
C LEU A 94 4.50 0.86 1.34
N ILE A 95 5.66 0.20 1.48
CA ILE A 95 6.96 0.79 1.10
C ILE A 95 6.95 1.17 -0.37
N THR A 96 6.58 0.24 -1.26
CA THR A 96 6.46 0.53 -2.70
C THR A 96 5.50 1.69 -2.97
N ARG A 97 4.35 1.73 -2.28
CA ARG A 97 3.37 2.81 -2.42
C ARG A 97 3.92 4.17 -1.99
N VAL A 98 4.71 4.22 -0.92
CA VAL A 98 5.37 5.45 -0.45
C VAL A 98 6.42 5.92 -1.44
N VAL A 99 7.24 5.02 -2.00
CA VAL A 99 8.23 5.38 -3.02
C VAL A 99 7.57 6.01 -4.24
N VAL A 100 6.47 5.42 -4.72
CA VAL A 100 5.70 6.00 -5.84
C VAL A 100 5.07 7.34 -5.47
N ALA A 101 4.54 7.49 -4.24
CA ALA A 101 4.00 8.78 -3.79
C ALA A 101 5.07 9.89 -3.77
N ILE A 102 6.30 9.55 -3.35
CA ILE A 102 7.44 10.48 -3.37
C ILE A 102 7.79 10.86 -4.82
N GLN A 103 7.84 9.88 -5.73
CA GLN A 103 8.08 10.16 -7.15
C GLN A 103 7.01 11.10 -7.73
N ASP A 104 5.73 10.82 -7.49
CA ASP A 104 4.62 11.67 -7.95
C ASP A 104 4.72 13.09 -7.37
N MET A 105 5.12 13.20 -6.10
CA MET A 105 5.34 14.48 -5.44
C MET A 105 6.48 15.27 -6.10
N LEU A 106 7.60 14.62 -6.41
CA LEU A 106 8.73 15.24 -7.10
C LEU A 106 8.34 15.72 -8.50
N ILE A 107 7.60 14.90 -9.25
CA ILE A 107 7.06 15.29 -10.57
C ILE A 107 6.15 16.51 -10.43
N ALA A 108 5.27 16.52 -9.43
CA ALA A 108 4.34 17.63 -9.21
C ALA A 108 5.06 18.95 -8.90
N ILE A 109 6.16 18.88 -8.13
CA ILE A 109 7.04 20.02 -7.81
C ILE A 109 7.75 20.52 -9.08
N VAL A 110 8.38 19.62 -9.84
CA VAL A 110 9.13 19.98 -11.05
C VAL A 110 8.24 20.61 -12.11
N LEU A 111 7.02 20.08 -12.28
CA LEU A 111 6.07 20.58 -13.27
C LEU A 111 5.21 21.76 -12.77
N ALA A 112 5.46 22.25 -11.55
CA ALA A 112 4.69 23.33 -10.91
C ALA A 112 3.16 23.12 -10.95
N THR A 113 2.70 21.86 -10.89
CA THR A 113 1.28 21.45 -11.09
C THR A 113 0.36 21.73 -9.89
N GLY A 114 0.72 22.70 -9.06
CA GLY A 114 -0.08 23.18 -7.93
C GLY A 114 0.23 22.51 -6.60
N THR A 115 0.17 23.32 -5.53
CA THR A 115 0.44 22.91 -4.14
C THR A 115 -0.49 21.80 -3.63
N GLY A 116 -1.71 21.70 -4.20
CA GLY A 116 -2.69 20.68 -3.82
C GLY A 116 -2.25 19.24 -4.11
N ARG A 117 -1.62 18.98 -5.27
CA ARG A 117 -1.11 17.63 -5.62
C ARG A 117 0.04 17.22 -4.71
N VAL A 118 0.94 18.17 -4.41
CA VAL A 118 2.07 17.97 -3.50
C VAL A 118 1.56 17.66 -2.09
N ALA A 119 0.61 18.45 -1.58
CA ALA A 119 0.02 18.23 -0.27
C ALA A 119 -0.68 16.87 -0.16
N PHE A 120 -1.45 16.48 -1.18
CA PHE A 120 -2.12 15.18 -1.22
C PHE A 120 -1.12 14.02 -1.16
N GLN A 121 -0.04 14.07 -1.94
CA GLN A 121 1.00 13.04 -1.91
C GLN A 121 1.77 13.04 -0.58
N ALA A 122 2.02 14.21 0.03
CA ALA A 122 2.64 14.30 1.34
C ALA A 122 1.81 13.61 2.43
N VAL A 123 0.48 13.77 2.40
CA VAL A 123 -0.43 13.04 3.30
C VAL A 123 -0.29 11.54 3.12
N ILE A 124 -0.30 11.05 1.87
CA ILE A 124 -0.12 9.62 1.58
C ILE A 124 1.21 9.11 2.14
N VAL A 125 2.30 9.85 1.96
CA VAL A 125 3.63 9.49 2.47
C VAL A 125 3.63 9.40 4.00
N ILE A 126 3.08 10.40 4.70
CA ILE A 126 3.05 10.44 6.17
C ILE A 126 2.26 9.25 6.73
N PHE A 127 1.05 9.02 6.23
CA PHE A 127 0.23 7.87 6.67
C PHE A 127 0.84 6.53 6.29
N GLY A 128 1.52 6.46 5.14
CA GLY A 128 2.24 5.28 4.69
C GLY A 128 3.39 4.93 5.63
N ILE A 129 4.25 5.90 5.96
CA ILE A 129 5.37 5.72 6.90
C ILE A 129 4.85 5.29 8.27
N ALA A 130 3.82 5.96 8.81
CA ALA A 130 3.24 5.59 10.10
C ALA A 130 2.72 4.14 10.12
N SER A 131 2.07 3.72 9.03
CA SER A 131 1.56 2.35 8.87
C SER A 131 2.70 1.33 8.76
N ILE A 132 3.76 1.65 8.01
CA ILE A 132 4.96 0.81 7.88
C ILE A 132 5.64 0.61 9.23
N VAL A 133 5.86 1.68 10.00
CA VAL A 133 6.47 1.62 11.34
C VAL A 133 5.66 0.69 12.25
N LYS A 134 4.33 0.85 12.26
CA LYS A 134 3.43 0.01 13.06
C LYS A 134 3.50 -1.47 12.66
N LEU A 135 3.57 -1.77 11.36
CA LEU A 135 3.74 -3.15 10.88
C LEU A 135 5.09 -3.73 11.28
N PHE A 136 6.18 -2.97 11.22
CA PHE A 136 7.49 -3.43 11.69
C PHE A 136 7.50 -3.75 13.18
N THR A 137 6.84 -2.94 14.02
CA THR A 137 6.69 -3.24 15.46
C THR A 137 5.95 -4.56 15.69
N ILE A 138 4.90 -4.81 14.91
CA ILE A 138 4.12 -6.06 14.97
C ILE A 138 4.96 -7.27 14.54
N ILE A 139 5.69 -7.14 13.42
CA ILE A 139 6.56 -8.19 12.90
C ILE A 139 7.64 -8.54 13.92
N ARG A 140 8.33 -7.54 14.46
CA ARG A 140 9.41 -7.73 15.44
C ARG A 140 8.90 -8.36 16.75
N SER A 141 7.71 -7.96 17.19
CA SER A 141 7.09 -8.55 18.39
C SER A 141 6.74 -10.02 18.18
N ALA A 142 6.25 -10.39 16.99
CA ALA A 142 5.94 -11.77 16.65
C ALA A 142 7.21 -12.64 16.57
N GLU A 143 8.32 -12.11 16.02
CA GLU A 143 9.59 -12.81 15.94
C GLU A 143 10.20 -13.07 17.32
N LYS A 144 10.10 -12.11 18.26
CA LYS A 144 10.55 -12.28 19.65
C LYS A 144 9.77 -13.34 20.43
N GLN A 145 8.52 -13.63 20.06
CA GLN A 145 7.71 -14.66 20.71
C GLN A 145 7.94 -16.06 20.12
N ALA A 146 8.60 -16.13 18.97
CA ALA A 146 8.84 -17.38 18.23
C ALA A 146 10.25 -17.97 18.44
N GLY A 147 11.17 -17.21 19.05
CA GLY A 147 12.51 -17.64 19.45
C GLY A 147 12.65 -17.69 20.96
#